data_AF-A0A5K7Z8T9-F1
#
_entry.id   AF-A0A5K7Z8T9-F1
#
_cell.length_a   1.000
_cell.length_b   1.000
_cell.length_c   1.000
_cell.angle_alpha   90.00
_cell.angle_beta   90.00
_cell.angle_gamma   90.00
#
_symmetry.space_group_name_H-M   'P 1'
#
loop_
_entity.id
_entity.type
_entity.pdbx_description
1 polymer ?
#
loop_
_entity_poly.entity_id
_entity_poly.type
_entity_poly.pdbx_seq_one_letter_code
_entity_poly.pdbx_strand_id
1 'polypeptide(L)'
;MKITRKTITVGLVGALLMVLATTGIAMAADSITGTVTEKGEIIVLDAADSSYVLEGSDKAPDMIGKKVKVTGTIAEKDNVKVINVLSMEEVTE
;
A
#
# COMPACT_ATOMS: atom_id res chain seq x y z
N MET A 1 28.43 43.26 -46.03
CA MET A 1 27.39 42.37 -46.59
C MET A 1 27.30 41.11 -45.72
N LYS A 2 26.16 40.96 -45.02
CA LYS A 2 25.57 39.75 -44.40
C LYS A 2 26.38 38.91 -43.38
N ILE A 3 26.25 39.29 -42.10
CA ILE A 3 26.27 38.34 -40.98
C ILE A 3 24.81 37.99 -40.69
N THR A 4 24.40 36.77 -40.98
CA THR A 4 23.00 36.33 -40.91
C THR A 4 22.61 36.05 -39.46
N ARG A 5 21.77 36.93 -38.91
CA ARG A 5 21.02 36.71 -37.67
C ARG A 5 19.87 35.75 -37.97
N LYS A 6 19.83 34.59 -37.31
CA LYS A 6 18.62 33.77 -37.22
C LYS A 6 18.66 32.96 -35.92
N THR A 7 17.94 33.48 -34.92
CA THR A 7 17.05 32.77 -33.96
C THR A 7 17.48 31.36 -33.57
N ILE A 8 17.63 31.02 -32.29
CA ILE A 8 16.51 30.78 -31.39
C ILE A 8 17.01 30.90 -29.94
N THR A 9 16.33 31.76 -29.19
CA THR A 9 16.26 31.83 -27.74
C THR A 9 16.17 30.42 -27.14
N VAL A 10 17.28 29.89 -26.61
CA VAL A 10 17.24 28.68 -25.77
C VAL A 10 16.62 29.12 -24.46
N GLY A 11 15.31 28.86 -24.37
CA GLY A 11 14.43 29.27 -23.30
C GLY A 11 14.98 28.86 -21.94
N LEU A 12 15.31 29.89 -21.16
CA LEU A 12 14.92 29.99 -19.77
C LEU A 12 13.47 29.45 -19.65
N VAL A 13 13.20 28.60 -18.64
CA VAL A 13 11.88 28.05 -18.30
C VAL A 13 11.48 26.77 -19.06
N GLY A 14 11.91 25.63 -18.51
CA GLY A 14 11.47 24.31 -18.94
C GLY A 14 11.58 23.31 -17.79
N ALA A 15 10.77 23.54 -16.76
CA ALA A 15 10.25 22.55 -15.82
C ALA A 15 11.27 21.57 -15.20
N LEU A 16 11.66 21.85 -13.96
CA LEU A 16 11.11 21.10 -12.83
C LEU A 16 11.61 19.64 -12.82
N LEU A 17 12.86 19.48 -12.41
CA LEU A 17 13.18 18.75 -11.18
C LEU A 17 12.14 17.67 -10.79
N MET A 18 11.98 16.66 -11.64
CA MET A 18 11.25 15.43 -11.31
C MET A 18 12.19 14.61 -10.43
N VAL A 19 12.38 15.07 -9.20
CA VAL A 19 12.74 14.16 -8.11
C VAL A 19 11.53 13.26 -7.99
N LEU A 20 11.63 12.09 -8.63
CA LEU A 20 10.82 10.94 -8.28
C LEU A 20 11.10 10.71 -6.80
N ALA A 21 10.25 11.30 -5.95
CA ALA A 21 10.11 10.87 -4.59
C ALA A 21 9.55 9.45 -4.69
N THR A 22 10.43 8.48 -4.94
CA THR A 22 10.20 7.13 -4.50
C THR A 22 10.21 7.26 -2.99
N THR A 23 9.06 7.59 -2.41
CA THR A 23 8.79 7.28 -1.02
C THR A 23 8.98 5.79 -0.94
N GLY A 24 10.20 5.36 -0.61
CA GLY A 24 10.45 4.00 -0.17
C GLY A 24 9.58 3.86 1.06
N ILE A 25 8.37 3.33 0.87
CA ILE A 25 7.57 2.83 1.97
C ILE A 25 8.45 1.73 2.54
N ALA A 26 9.11 2.05 3.65
CA ALA A 26 9.82 1.05 4.41
C ALA A 26 8.81 -0.06 4.65
N MET A 27 9.01 -1.21 4.02
CA MET A 27 8.17 -2.39 4.15
C MET A 27 8.48 -3.04 5.50
N ALA A 28 8.27 -2.28 6.58
CA ALA A 28 8.30 -2.81 7.92
C ALA A 28 7.04 -3.65 8.12
N ALA A 29 7.18 -4.78 8.80
CA ALA A 29 6.04 -5.54 9.24
C ALA A 29 5.22 -4.66 10.19
N ASP A 30 3.99 -4.37 9.81
CA ASP A 30 3.05 -3.60 10.61
C ASP A 30 2.08 -4.58 11.30
N SER A 31 1.55 -4.18 12.46
CA SER A 31 0.60 -5.01 13.20
C SER A 31 -0.74 -4.29 13.32
N ILE A 32 -1.76 -4.83 12.67
CA ILE A 32 -3.09 -4.26 12.59
C ILE A 32 -4.04 -5.16 13.37
N THR A 33 -4.87 -4.57 14.21
CA THR A 33 -5.95 -5.28 14.89
C THR A 33 -7.28 -4.94 14.24
N GLY A 34 -8.05 -5.94 13.89
CA GLY A 34 -9.33 -5.77 13.23
C GLY A 34 -10.19 -7.04 13.30
N THR A 35 -11.37 -6.96 12.73
CA THR A 35 -12.29 -8.09 12.62
C THR A 35 -12.11 -8.73 11.25
N VAL A 36 -11.86 -10.04 11.21
CA VAL A 36 -11.75 -10.74 9.93
C VAL A 36 -13.14 -10.90 9.33
N THR A 37 -13.29 -10.50 8.08
CA THR A 37 -14.54 -10.55 7.33
C THR A 37 -14.28 -11.19 5.96
N GLU A 38 -15.26 -11.94 5.47
CA GLU A 38 -15.25 -12.53 4.13
C GLU A 38 -15.98 -11.59 3.16
N LYS A 39 -15.39 -11.33 1.99
CA LYS A 39 -16.05 -10.61 0.88
C LYS A 39 -15.96 -11.45 -0.40
N GLY A 40 -16.89 -12.38 -0.56
CA GLY A 40 -16.88 -13.32 -1.70
C GLY A 40 -15.76 -14.35 -1.50
N GLU A 41 -14.79 -14.39 -2.40
CA GLU A 41 -13.65 -15.33 -2.32
C GLU A 41 -12.41 -14.73 -1.61
N ILE A 42 -12.44 -13.45 -1.25
CA ILE A 42 -11.32 -12.78 -0.57
C ILE A 42 -11.62 -12.55 0.91
N ILE A 43 -10.57 -12.71 1.72
CA ILE A 43 -10.63 -12.42 3.15
C ILE A 43 -10.05 -11.04 3.41
N VAL A 44 -10.78 -10.24 4.16
CA VAL A 44 -10.42 -8.86 4.50
C VAL A 44 -10.44 -8.68 6.01
N LEU A 45 -9.41 -8.00 6.53
CA LEU A 45 -9.37 -7.51 7.90
C LEU A 45 -10.00 -6.12 7.94
N ASP A 46 -11.13 -6.00 8.59
CA ASP A 46 -11.78 -4.72 8.86
C ASP A 46 -11.19 -4.12 10.13
N ALA A 47 -10.27 -3.16 9.97
CA ALA A 47 -9.68 -2.42 11.08
C ALA A 47 -10.35 -1.05 11.23
N ALA A 48 -10.13 -0.39 12.37
CA ALA A 48 -10.74 0.91 12.65
C ALA A 48 -10.31 2.01 11.66
N ASP A 49 -9.10 1.89 11.12
CA ASP A 49 -8.51 2.84 10.17
C ASP A 49 -8.87 2.53 8.70
N SER A 50 -8.83 1.27 8.28
CA SER A 50 -9.14 0.85 6.91
C SER A 50 -9.39 -0.66 6.84
N SER A 51 -9.94 -1.14 5.71
CA SER A 51 -9.99 -2.58 5.41
C SER A 51 -8.73 -3.01 4.65
N TYR A 52 -8.17 -4.16 5.03
CA TYR A 52 -6.94 -4.73 4.43
C TYR A 52 -7.23 -6.12 3.89
N VAL A 53 -6.81 -6.42 2.66
CA VAL A 53 -6.92 -7.79 2.11
C VAL A 53 -5.86 -8.68 2.73
N LEU A 54 -6.26 -9.81 3.32
CA LEU A 54 -5.33 -10.76 3.93
C LEU A 54 -4.82 -11.73 2.84
N GLU A 55 -3.50 -11.76 2.62
CA GLU A 55 -2.85 -12.75 1.76
C GLU A 55 -1.82 -13.56 2.54
N GLY A 56 -1.63 -14.83 2.15
CA GLY A 56 -0.56 -15.68 2.69
C GLY A 56 -0.82 -16.28 4.08
N SER A 57 -2.07 -16.27 4.57
CA SER A 57 -2.43 -16.97 5.80
C SER A 57 -3.46 -18.07 5.57
N ASP A 58 -3.07 -19.31 5.79
CA ASP A 58 -3.98 -20.46 5.77
C ASP A 58 -5.00 -20.44 6.92
N LYS A 59 -4.74 -19.67 7.98
CA LYS A 59 -5.61 -19.55 9.16
C LYS A 59 -6.63 -18.41 9.07
N ALA A 60 -6.51 -17.53 8.08
CA ALA A 60 -7.46 -16.44 7.85
C ALA A 60 -8.94 -16.90 7.76
N PRO A 61 -9.29 -18.01 7.05
CA PRO A 61 -10.67 -18.47 6.97
C PRO A 61 -11.23 -19.02 8.30
N ASP A 62 -10.40 -19.56 9.19
CA ASP A 62 -10.85 -20.02 10.51
C ASP A 62 -11.14 -18.87 11.49
N MET A 63 -10.67 -17.67 11.16
CA MET A 63 -10.78 -16.49 12.01
C MET A 63 -11.89 -15.53 11.57
N ILE A 64 -12.67 -15.87 10.53
CA ILE A 64 -13.81 -15.05 10.07
C ILE A 64 -14.79 -14.80 11.22
N GLY A 65 -15.20 -13.53 11.37
CA GLY A 65 -16.09 -13.06 12.44
C GLY A 65 -15.39 -12.83 13.78
N LYS A 66 -14.09 -13.12 13.88
CA LYS A 66 -13.31 -12.90 15.10
C LYS A 66 -12.42 -11.66 14.99
N LYS A 67 -12.12 -11.09 16.16
CA LYS A 67 -11.15 -10.01 16.29
C LYS A 67 -9.75 -10.60 16.40
N VAL A 68 -8.86 -10.20 15.51
CA VAL A 68 -7.50 -10.73 15.44
C VAL A 68 -6.50 -9.60 15.27
N LYS A 69 -5.27 -9.85 15.73
CA LYS A 69 -4.11 -9.04 15.46
C LYS A 69 -3.30 -9.72 14.35
N VAL A 70 -3.20 -9.07 13.22
CA VAL A 70 -2.44 -9.53 12.06
C VAL A 70 -1.16 -8.72 11.98
N THR A 71 -0.02 -9.40 12.00
CA THR A 71 1.29 -8.80 11.76
C THR A 71 1.78 -9.21 10.39
N GLY A 72 2.15 -8.25 9.56
CA GLY A 72 2.47 -8.53 8.17
C GLY A 72 3.00 -7.33 7.42
N THR A 73 3.42 -7.55 6.18
CA THR A 73 3.88 -6.46 5.33
C THR A 73 2.70 -5.88 4.55
N ILE A 74 2.41 -4.60 4.73
CA ILE A 74 1.37 -3.89 3.98
C ILE A 74 1.93 -3.47 2.63
N ALA A 75 1.30 -3.91 1.55
CA ALA A 75 1.53 -3.46 0.19
C ALA A 75 0.25 -2.81 -0.33
N GLU A 76 0.39 -1.74 -1.11
CA GLU A 76 -0.74 -1.16 -1.83
C GLU A 76 -0.68 -1.64 -3.29
N LYS A 77 -1.75 -2.30 -3.75
CA LYS A 77 -1.87 -2.82 -5.11
C LYS A 77 -3.20 -2.36 -5.67
N ASP A 78 -3.17 -1.70 -6.83
CA ASP A 78 -4.39 -1.20 -7.50
C ASP A 78 -5.30 -0.34 -6.58
N ASN A 79 -4.68 0.49 -5.73
CA ASN A 79 -5.36 1.33 -4.72
C ASN A 79 -6.07 0.54 -3.59
N VAL A 80 -5.78 -0.76 -3.47
CA VAL A 80 -6.23 -1.62 -2.37
C VAL A 80 -5.04 -1.93 -1.46
N LYS A 81 -5.26 -1.82 -0.14
CA LYS A 81 -4.26 -2.23 0.85
C LYS A 81 -4.33 -3.73 1.04
N VAL A 82 -3.20 -4.39 0.83
CA VAL A 82 -3.03 -5.83 0.96
C VAL A 82 -1.99 -6.08 2.03
N ILE A 83 -2.30 -6.92 3.00
CA ILE A 83 -1.35 -7.34 4.02
C ILE A 83 -0.94 -8.78 3.77
N ASN A 84 0.36 -8.97 3.56
CA ASN A 84 0.97 -10.29 3.55
C ASN A 84 1.16 -10.73 4.99
N VAL A 85 0.33 -11.65 5.44
CA VAL A 85 0.27 -12.10 6.83
C VAL A 85 1.53 -12.89 7.17
N LEU A 86 2.31 -12.40 8.13
CA LEU A 86 3.45 -13.11 8.71
C LEU A 86 3.04 -13.87 9.97
N SER A 87 2.19 -13.26 10.79
CA SER A 87 1.62 -13.88 11.98
C SER A 87 0.20 -13.36 12.21
N MET A 88 -0.68 -14.22 12.71
CA MET A 88 -2.01 -13.81 13.12
C MET A 88 -2.39 -14.47 14.44
N GLU A 89 -2.98 -13.67 15.32
CA GLU A 89 -3.35 -14.11 16.67
C GLU A 89 -4.75 -13.57 17.01
N GLU A 90 -5.58 -14.41 17.61
CA GLU A 90 -6.90 -14.00 18.11
C GLU A 90 -6.73 -13.06 19.29
N VAL A 91 -7.47 -11.96 19.29
CA VAL A 91 -7.52 -11.03 20.42
C VAL A 91 -8.80 -11.35 21.19
N THR A 92 -8.67 -12.16 22.23
CA THR A 92 -9.70 -12.31 23.27
C THR A 92 -9.68 -11.09 24.19
N GLU A 93 -10.81 -10.40 24.29
CA GLU A 93 -11.07 -9.42 25.37
C GLU A 93 -11.20 -10.10 26.73
#